data_AF-A0A4Y2JMQ4-F1
#
_entry.id   AF-A0A4Y2JMQ4-F1
#
_cell.length_a   1.000
_cell.length_b   1.000
_cell.length_c   1.000
_cell.angle_alpha   90.00
_cell.angle_beta   90.00
_cell.angle_gamma   90.00
#
_symmetry.space_group_name_H-M   'P 1'
#
loop_
_entity.id
_entity.type
_entity.pdbx_description
1 polymer ?
#
loop_
_entity_poly.entity_id
_entity_poly.type
_entity_poly.pdbx_seq_one_letter_code
_entity_poly.pdbx_strand_id
1 'polypeptide(L)'
;MPLRCRWLLEASPHKYLYLRFKGTDGAEGCLSGNKIIVYAGLPVQPLSVVCLHGGRKNPTSIAGAESASSSAASEDREVDVFSNYWYNDTGQDGSGRHVLRDHVYIEVLANHAETVRFEWMEVTKPFFRTRGGQVLRDVNCPFECPELNACIGPELWCDGRKHCPSGYDEAPAHCDRFPTSYVAAGTSAGAIILLLALALITIRCRQRGEFKESRPVPTEDFPMDSPHVK
;
A
#
# COMPACT_ATOMS: atom_id res chain seq x y z
N MET A 1 -22.16 31.62 14.99
CA MET A 1 -21.29 31.79 13.81
C MET A 1 -20.52 30.50 13.60
N PRO A 2 -20.34 30.01 12.35
CA PRO A 2 -19.60 28.78 12.11
C PRO A 2 -18.13 28.94 12.45
N LEU A 3 -17.53 27.91 13.04
CA LEU A 3 -16.09 27.83 13.27
C LEU A 3 -15.38 27.63 11.94
N ARG A 4 -14.28 28.35 11.74
CA ARG A 4 -13.49 28.32 10.50
C ARG A 4 -12.07 27.90 10.80
N CYS A 5 -11.62 26.85 10.14
CA CYS A 5 -10.22 26.44 10.18
C CYS A 5 -9.63 26.53 8.78
N ARG A 6 -8.39 27.01 8.69
CA ARG A 6 -7.72 27.26 7.41
C ARG A 6 -6.33 26.66 7.41
N TRP A 7 -6.00 26.00 6.31
CA TRP A 7 -4.67 25.46 6.06
C TRP A 7 -4.21 25.87 4.66
N LEU A 8 -2.92 26.08 4.52
CA LEU A 8 -2.23 26.22 3.24
C LEU A 8 -1.32 25.01 3.10
N LEU A 9 -1.50 24.26 2.01
CA LEU A 9 -0.60 23.20 1.59
C LEU A 9 0.18 23.70 0.38
N GLU A 10 1.50 23.57 0.41
CA GLU A 10 2.41 23.94 -0.67
C GLU A 10 3.26 22.72 -1.03
N ALA A 11 3.27 22.35 -2.30
CA ALA A 11 4.06 21.24 -2.82
C ALA A 11 5.52 21.65 -3.06
N SER A 12 6.38 20.66 -3.02
CA SER A 12 7.74 20.72 -3.55
C SER A 12 7.72 21.12 -5.04
N PRO A 13 8.80 21.77 -5.53
CA PRO A 13 8.92 22.09 -6.95
C PRO A 13 8.71 20.86 -7.84
N HIS A 14 8.05 21.05 -8.99
CA HIS A 14 7.74 19.99 -9.96
C HIS A 14 6.78 18.89 -9.49
N LYS A 15 6.13 19.08 -8.34
CA LYS A 15 5.09 18.18 -7.84
C LYS A 15 3.74 18.87 -7.74
N TYR A 16 2.69 18.07 -7.70
CA TYR A 16 1.29 18.47 -7.53
C TYR A 16 0.76 17.92 -6.21
N LEU A 17 -0.39 18.41 -5.76
CA LEU A 17 -1.05 17.91 -4.55
C LEU A 17 -2.25 17.05 -4.94
N TYR A 18 -2.33 15.87 -4.33
CA TYR A 18 -3.53 15.05 -4.30
C TYR A 18 -4.07 15.06 -2.87
N LEU A 19 -5.38 15.30 -2.74
CA LEU A 19 -6.09 15.36 -1.48
C LEU A 19 -7.27 14.39 -1.50
N ARG A 20 -7.46 13.69 -0.39
CA ARG A 20 -8.55 12.75 -0.19
C ARG A 20 -9.36 13.14 1.04
N PHE A 21 -10.66 13.28 0.84
CA PHE A 21 -11.61 13.69 1.87
C PHE A 21 -12.70 12.65 2.07
N LYS A 22 -13.10 12.44 3.32
CA LYS A 22 -14.30 11.66 3.62
C LYS A 22 -15.53 12.55 3.56
N GLY A 23 -16.50 12.18 2.75
CA GLY A 23 -17.72 12.96 2.56
C GLY A 23 -18.36 12.75 1.20
N THR A 24 -19.17 13.71 0.80
CA THR A 24 -19.82 13.69 -0.51
C THR A 24 -19.51 14.98 -1.28
N ASP A 25 -19.47 14.87 -2.60
CA ASP A 25 -19.33 16.03 -3.47
C ASP A 25 -20.49 17.02 -3.24
N GLY A 26 -20.11 18.24 -2.86
CA GLY A 26 -20.97 19.37 -2.55
C GLY A 26 -20.99 20.45 -3.62
N ALA A 27 -20.64 20.14 -4.87
CA ALA A 27 -20.72 21.08 -6.00
C ALA A 27 -22.12 21.73 -6.14
N GLU A 28 -23.19 20.96 -5.86
CA GLU A 28 -24.58 21.46 -5.87
C GLU A 28 -25.01 22.13 -4.55
N GLY A 29 -24.08 22.27 -3.60
CA GLY A 29 -24.29 22.85 -2.28
C GLY A 29 -24.52 21.81 -1.18
N CYS A 30 -24.24 22.23 0.06
CA CYS A 30 -24.50 21.45 1.27
C CYS A 30 -25.66 22.10 2.04
N LEU A 31 -26.80 21.40 2.18
CA LEU A 31 -28.04 21.95 2.75
C LEU A 31 -27.91 22.34 4.23
N SER A 32 -27.28 21.49 5.03
CA SER A 32 -27.07 21.72 6.46
C SER A 32 -25.98 20.78 6.96
N GLY A 33 -24.83 21.33 7.33
CA GLY A 33 -23.72 20.50 7.79
C GLY A 33 -22.40 21.22 7.77
N ASN A 34 -21.38 20.53 8.28
CA ASN A 34 -20.01 20.97 8.14
C ASN A 34 -19.57 20.76 6.69
N LYS A 35 -18.73 21.64 6.16
CA LYS A 35 -18.19 21.49 4.80
C LYS A 35 -16.74 21.88 4.73
N ILE A 36 -16.03 21.28 3.78
CA ILE A 36 -14.67 21.61 3.42
C ILE A 36 -14.71 22.28 2.05
N ILE A 37 -14.00 23.40 1.91
CA ILE A 37 -13.82 24.07 0.63
C ILE A 37 -12.33 24.06 0.32
N VAL A 38 -12.00 23.56 -0.85
CA VAL A 38 -10.64 23.53 -1.38
C VAL A 38 -10.53 24.64 -2.40
N TYR A 39 -9.57 25.54 -2.24
CA TYR A 39 -9.31 26.64 -3.16
C TYR A 39 -7.94 26.49 -3.80
N ALA A 40 -7.82 26.88 -5.07
CA ALA A 40 -6.55 26.86 -5.80
C ALA A 40 -6.57 27.88 -6.96
N GLY A 41 -5.42 28.01 -7.61
CA GLY A 41 -5.27 28.84 -8.82
C GLY A 41 -5.00 30.32 -8.55
N LEU A 42 -4.80 31.06 -9.64
CA LEU A 42 -4.55 32.50 -9.66
C LEU A 42 -5.46 33.13 -10.73
N PRO A 43 -6.54 33.86 -10.36
CA PRO A 43 -6.95 34.18 -8.99
C PRO A 43 -7.46 32.95 -8.21
N VAL A 44 -7.39 33.01 -6.88
CA VAL A 44 -7.82 31.93 -5.99
C VAL A 44 -9.33 31.71 -6.13
N GLN A 45 -9.71 30.50 -6.54
CA GLN A 45 -11.10 30.10 -6.77
C GLN A 45 -11.41 28.78 -6.07
N PRO A 46 -12.68 28.54 -5.69
CA PRO A 46 -13.09 27.26 -5.13
C PRO A 46 -12.94 26.17 -6.19
N LEU A 47 -12.07 25.20 -5.91
CA LEU A 47 -11.79 24.04 -6.74
C LEU A 47 -12.75 22.88 -6.44
N SER A 48 -13.06 22.67 -5.15
CA SER A 48 -13.98 21.61 -4.72
C SER A 48 -14.67 21.99 -3.41
N VAL A 49 -15.89 21.49 -3.22
CA VAL A 49 -16.65 21.60 -1.97
C VAL A 49 -17.05 20.19 -1.54
N VAL A 50 -16.68 19.80 -0.32
CA VAL A 50 -17.00 18.48 0.25
C VAL A 50 -17.96 18.66 1.43
N CYS A 51 -19.12 18.01 1.36
CA CYS A 51 -20.07 17.97 2.47
C CYS A 51 -19.70 16.83 3.42
N LEU A 52 -19.52 17.17 4.71
CA LEU A 52 -19.23 16.21 5.77
C LEU A 52 -20.51 15.51 6.26
N HIS A 53 -20.34 14.43 7.02
CA HIS A 53 -21.43 13.55 7.43
C HIS A 53 -22.54 14.36 8.14
N GLY A 54 -23.72 14.41 7.52
CA GLY A 54 -24.85 15.25 7.96
C GLY A 54 -25.40 16.19 6.88
N GLY A 55 -24.62 16.50 5.83
CA GLY A 55 -25.11 17.24 4.67
C GLY A 55 -25.96 16.36 3.75
N ARG A 56 -27.30 16.46 3.83
CA ARG A 56 -28.17 15.87 2.79
C ARG A 56 -27.96 16.63 1.47
N LYS A 57 -27.88 15.91 0.35
CA LYS A 57 -28.06 16.48 -0.99
C LYS A 57 -29.55 16.78 -1.21
N ASN A 58 -29.87 17.76 -2.06
CA ASN A 58 -31.24 17.94 -2.53
C ASN A 58 -31.70 16.64 -3.22
N PRO A 59 -32.85 16.05 -2.82
CA PRO A 59 -33.48 15.06 -3.68
C PRO A 59 -33.98 15.80 -4.91
N THR A 60 -33.28 15.65 -6.03
CA THR A 60 -33.78 16.10 -7.32
C THR A 60 -35.12 15.42 -7.56
N SER A 61 -36.14 16.26 -7.65
CA SER A 61 -37.53 15.92 -7.89
C SER A 61 -37.70 15.15 -9.20
N ILE A 62 -37.85 13.83 -9.11
CA ILE A 62 -38.77 13.09 -9.98
C ILE A 62 -39.57 12.16 -9.08
N ALA A 63 -40.89 12.28 -9.20
CA ALA A 63 -41.89 11.63 -8.37
C ALA A 63 -41.81 10.10 -8.42
N GLY A 64 -42.06 9.47 -7.27
CA GLY A 64 -42.54 8.09 -7.17
C GLY A 64 -41.50 7.05 -6.77
N ALA A 65 -41.20 6.94 -5.47
CA ALA A 65 -41.10 5.66 -4.76
C ALA A 65 -40.87 5.91 -3.26
N GLU A 66 -41.93 5.64 -2.49
CA GLU A 66 -41.91 4.84 -1.26
C GLU A 66 -40.87 5.17 -0.17
N SER A 67 -41.42 5.60 0.96
CA SER A 67 -40.86 5.52 2.31
C SER A 67 -39.82 4.42 2.51
N ALA A 68 -38.54 4.80 2.47
CA ALA A 68 -37.45 4.05 3.06
C ALA A 68 -37.00 4.74 4.36
N SER A 69 -37.72 4.45 5.44
CA SER A 69 -37.09 4.41 6.76
C SER A 69 -36.03 3.31 6.75
N SER A 70 -34.95 3.52 7.51
CA SER A 70 -33.89 2.59 7.90
C SER A 70 -32.64 2.52 7.02
N SER A 71 -31.52 2.90 7.65
CA SER A 71 -30.21 2.24 7.51
C SER A 71 -29.64 2.07 6.11
N ALA A 72 -29.48 3.16 5.35
CA ALA A 72 -28.42 3.18 4.34
C ALA A 72 -27.10 3.44 5.09
N ALA A 73 -26.41 2.35 5.43
CA ALA A 73 -25.04 2.38 5.90
C ALA A 73 -24.26 3.38 5.04
N SER A 74 -23.66 4.37 5.71
CA SER A 74 -22.71 5.28 5.11
C SER A 74 -21.54 4.45 4.59
N GLU A 75 -21.62 4.00 3.33
CA GLU A 75 -20.42 3.73 2.57
C GLU A 75 -19.53 4.96 2.73
N ASP A 76 -18.31 4.71 3.17
CA ASP A 76 -17.24 5.67 3.40
C ASP A 76 -16.91 6.33 2.06
N ARG A 77 -17.74 7.28 1.65
CA ARG A 77 -17.59 7.97 0.37
C ARG A 77 -16.38 8.87 0.49
N GLU A 78 -15.48 8.72 -0.46
CA GLU A 78 -14.27 9.51 -0.55
C GLU A 78 -14.38 10.45 -1.76
N VAL A 79 -13.88 11.67 -1.60
CA VAL A 79 -13.79 12.69 -2.64
C VAL A 79 -12.32 13.00 -2.85
N ASP A 80 -11.88 12.73 -4.08
CA ASP A 80 -10.53 12.94 -4.56
C ASP A 80 -10.41 14.29 -5.25
N VAL A 81 -9.40 15.07 -4.87
CA VAL A 81 -9.17 16.41 -5.42
C VAL A 81 -7.68 16.57 -5.73
N PHE A 82 -7.36 16.86 -7.00
CA PHE A 82 -6.03 17.29 -7.38
C PHE A 82 -5.95 18.81 -7.36
N SER A 83 -4.76 19.35 -7.16
CA SER A 83 -4.47 20.78 -7.28
C SER A 83 -4.71 21.33 -8.69
N ASN A 84 -4.90 22.64 -8.81
CA ASN A 84 -5.34 23.28 -10.06
C ASN A 84 -4.41 23.03 -11.25
N TYR A 85 -3.09 23.01 -11.03
CA TYR A 85 -2.11 22.78 -12.10
C TYR A 85 -2.06 21.32 -12.58
N TRP A 86 -2.72 20.38 -11.88
CA TRP A 86 -2.87 19.02 -12.37
C TRP A 86 -3.65 19.00 -13.69
N TYR A 87 -4.75 19.77 -13.77
CA TYR A 87 -5.60 19.83 -14.96
C TYR A 87 -5.09 20.83 -16.01
N ASN A 88 -4.23 21.77 -15.58
CA ASN A 88 -3.76 22.85 -16.43
C ASN A 88 -2.25 22.77 -16.66
N ASP A 89 -1.85 22.52 -17.90
CA ASP A 89 -0.44 22.45 -18.30
C ASP A 89 0.24 23.85 -18.38
N THR A 90 -0.48 24.93 -18.04
CA THR A 90 0.12 26.28 -17.94
C THR A 90 1.21 26.32 -16.86
N GLY A 91 2.41 26.77 -17.22
CA GLY A 91 3.54 26.84 -16.27
C GLY A 91 4.56 25.71 -16.41
N GLN A 92 4.44 24.89 -17.46
CA GLN A 92 5.48 23.94 -17.83
C GLN A 92 6.70 24.63 -18.48
N ASP A 93 7.90 24.17 -18.14
CA ASP A 93 9.14 24.58 -18.80
C ASP A 93 9.30 23.93 -20.19
N GLY A 94 10.47 24.15 -20.82
CA GLY A 94 10.78 23.51 -22.10
C GLY A 94 10.85 21.98 -22.07
N SER A 95 10.93 21.39 -20.88
CA SER A 95 10.90 19.94 -20.66
C SER A 95 9.49 19.42 -20.36
N GLY A 96 8.45 20.26 -20.32
CA GLY A 96 7.10 19.85 -19.97
C GLY A 96 6.88 19.67 -18.47
N ARG A 97 7.79 20.15 -17.62
CA ARG A 97 7.71 20.04 -16.16
C ARG A 97 7.21 21.33 -15.54
N HIS A 98 6.30 21.21 -14.57
CA HIS A 98 5.73 22.37 -13.89
C HIS A 98 6.76 23.03 -12.98
N VAL A 99 7.13 24.28 -13.24
CA VAL A 99 8.22 24.96 -12.50
C VAL A 99 7.74 25.61 -11.21
N LEU A 100 6.47 26.02 -11.19
CA LEU A 100 5.89 26.71 -10.06
C LEU A 100 5.59 25.73 -8.92
N ARG A 101 5.62 26.25 -7.69
CA ARG A 101 5.16 25.49 -6.53
C ARG A 101 3.64 25.47 -6.52
N ASP A 102 3.08 24.29 -6.59
CA ASP A 102 1.65 24.10 -6.48
C ASP A 102 1.19 24.34 -5.05
N HIS A 103 0.02 24.92 -4.86
CA HIS A 103 -0.52 25.18 -3.53
C HIS A 103 -2.04 25.16 -3.52
N VAL A 104 -2.58 24.78 -2.37
CA VAL A 104 -4.02 24.62 -2.14
C VAL A 104 -4.35 25.21 -0.77
N TYR A 105 -5.44 25.97 -0.71
CA TYR A 105 -6.02 26.43 0.55
C TYR A 105 -7.21 25.57 0.93
N ILE A 106 -7.24 25.09 2.16
CA ILE A 106 -8.35 24.29 2.69
C ILE A 106 -9.06 25.13 3.75
N GLU A 107 -10.35 25.37 3.58
CA GLU A 107 -11.21 25.99 4.58
C GLU A 107 -12.27 25.01 5.05
N VAL A 108 -12.28 24.72 6.35
CA VAL A 108 -13.36 23.96 6.99
C VAL A 108 -14.33 24.94 7.63
N LEU A 109 -15.61 24.80 7.29
CA LEU A 109 -16.72 25.55 7.87
C LEU A 109 -17.54 24.60 8.73
N ALA A 110 -17.33 24.65 10.04
CA ALA A 110 -17.99 23.81 11.02
C ALA A 110 -19.16 24.55 11.68
N ASN A 111 -20.38 24.07 11.44
CA ASN A 111 -21.59 24.46 12.12
C ASN A 111 -21.81 23.69 13.44
N HIS A 112 -21.30 22.45 13.51
CA HIS A 112 -21.40 21.57 14.67
C HIS A 112 -20.03 20.98 15.02
N ALA A 113 -19.84 20.58 16.28
CA ALA A 113 -18.62 19.90 16.70
C ALA A 113 -18.51 18.52 16.03
N GLU A 114 -17.52 18.36 15.15
CA GLU A 114 -17.22 17.12 14.45
C GLU A 114 -15.71 17.01 14.23
N THR A 115 -15.18 15.80 14.20
CA THR A 115 -13.77 15.57 13.86
C THR A 115 -13.62 15.47 12.35
N VAL A 116 -12.86 16.40 11.77
CA VAL A 116 -12.56 16.40 10.34
C VAL A 116 -11.19 15.76 10.12
N ARG A 117 -11.12 14.81 9.18
CA ARG A 117 -9.86 14.20 8.73
C ARG A 117 -9.80 14.26 7.21
N PHE A 118 -8.63 14.60 6.71
CA PHE A 118 -8.29 14.57 5.30
C PHE A 118 -6.85 14.10 5.16
N GLU A 119 -6.56 13.47 4.04
CA GLU A 119 -5.24 12.96 3.71
C GLU A 119 -4.75 13.71 2.48
N TRP A 120 -3.44 13.90 2.39
CA TRP A 120 -2.83 14.57 1.24
C TRP A 120 -1.47 13.95 0.97
N MET A 121 -1.04 14.01 -0.28
CA MET A 121 0.29 13.61 -0.70
C MET A 121 0.74 14.37 -1.94
N GLU A 122 2.06 14.41 -2.14
CA GLU A 122 2.65 14.95 -3.36
C GLU A 122 2.66 13.89 -4.46
N VAL A 123 2.28 14.30 -5.68
CA VAL A 123 2.24 13.41 -6.84
C VAL A 123 2.88 14.05 -8.06
N THR A 124 3.31 13.21 -9.01
CA THR A 124 3.78 13.67 -10.34
C THR A 124 2.98 13.00 -11.46
N LYS A 125 2.99 13.63 -12.64
CA LYS A 125 2.33 13.04 -13.82
C LYS A 125 3.23 11.94 -14.40
N PRO A 126 2.70 10.74 -14.69
CA PRO A 126 3.47 9.66 -15.31
C PRO A 126 3.86 9.97 -16.76
N PHE A 127 3.11 10.88 -17.39
CA PHE A 127 3.36 11.36 -18.74
C PHE A 127 3.34 12.88 -18.79
N PHE A 128 4.25 13.47 -19.56
CA PHE A 128 4.29 14.91 -19.81
C PHE A 128 4.34 15.18 -21.32
N ARG A 129 3.91 16.38 -21.70
CA ARG A 129 3.95 16.85 -23.10
C ARG A 129 5.15 17.76 -23.30
N THR A 130 5.96 17.44 -24.30
CA THR A 130 7.05 18.32 -24.72
C THR A 130 6.52 19.50 -25.55
N ARG A 131 7.34 20.54 -25.75
CA ARG A 131 7.01 21.67 -26.65
C ARG A 131 6.66 21.24 -28.08
N GLY A 132 7.19 20.10 -28.53
CA GLY A 132 6.88 19.52 -29.85
C GLY A 132 5.58 18.72 -29.89
N GLY A 133 4.79 18.70 -28.81
CA GLY A 133 3.53 17.95 -28.71
C GLY A 133 3.71 16.44 -28.51
N GLN A 134 4.95 15.95 -28.42
CA GLN A 134 5.21 14.54 -28.12
C GLN A 134 4.92 14.25 -26.65
N VAL A 135 4.19 13.17 -26.39
CA VAL A 135 3.94 12.64 -25.05
C VAL A 135 5.09 11.70 -24.69
N LEU A 136 5.77 11.99 -23.60
CA LEU A 136 6.87 11.17 -23.07
C LEU A 136 6.51 10.66 -21.68
N ARG A 137 7.00 9.46 -21.36
CA ARG A 137 6.90 8.89 -20.01
C ARG A 137 7.96 9.50 -19.12
N ASP A 138 7.58 9.89 -17.90
CA ASP A 138 8.55 10.37 -16.92
C ASP A 138 9.35 9.18 -16.34
N VAL A 139 10.66 9.18 -16.58
CA VAL A 139 11.57 8.16 -16.03
C VAL A 139 11.68 8.23 -14.50
N ASN A 140 11.30 9.38 -13.92
CA ASN A 140 11.27 9.57 -12.47
C ASN A 140 9.96 9.08 -11.83
N CYS A 141 9.17 8.28 -12.54
CA CYS A 141 7.92 7.68 -12.09
C CYS A 141 8.02 6.14 -12.00
N PRO A 142 8.83 5.58 -11.08
CA PRO A 142 8.88 4.13 -10.87
C PRO A 142 7.67 3.58 -10.08
N PHE A 143 7.04 4.41 -9.25
CA PHE A 143 5.96 4.04 -8.34
C PHE A 143 4.66 4.72 -8.76
N GLU A 144 3.85 4.00 -9.53
CA GLU A 144 2.66 4.53 -10.20
C GLU A 144 1.38 3.98 -9.55
N CYS A 145 0.45 4.87 -9.17
CA CYS A 145 -0.92 4.52 -8.82
C CYS A 145 -1.77 4.56 -10.10
N PRO A 146 -2.15 3.42 -10.69
CA PRO A 146 -2.87 3.38 -11.95
C PRO A 146 -4.27 4.02 -11.87
N GLU A 147 -4.91 4.00 -10.70
CA GLU A 147 -6.24 4.57 -10.48
C GLU A 147 -6.23 6.11 -10.50
N LEU A 148 -5.12 6.69 -10.03
CA LEU A 148 -4.92 8.14 -10.02
C LEU A 148 -4.24 8.65 -11.31
N ASN A 149 -3.70 7.74 -12.13
CA ASN A 149 -2.79 8.06 -13.24
C ASN A 149 -1.69 9.03 -12.77
N ALA A 150 -1.09 8.70 -11.62
CA ALA A 150 -0.18 9.56 -10.89
C ALA A 150 0.94 8.73 -10.25
N CYS A 151 2.10 9.35 -10.06
CA CYS A 151 3.24 8.73 -9.40
C CYS A 151 3.35 9.24 -7.97
N ILE A 152 3.69 8.35 -7.05
CA ILE A 152 3.88 8.67 -5.63
C ILE A 152 5.36 8.59 -5.24
N GLY A 153 5.68 9.18 -4.07
CA GLY A 153 7.03 9.11 -3.53
C GLY A 153 7.45 7.67 -3.19
N PRO A 154 8.73 7.30 -3.38
CA PRO A 154 9.26 6.00 -2.97
C PRO A 154 9.05 5.68 -1.48
N GLU A 155 9.02 6.72 -0.65
CA GLU A 155 8.79 6.63 0.79
C GLU A 155 7.36 6.25 1.17
N LEU A 156 6.40 6.40 0.25
CA LEU A 156 4.98 6.07 0.42
C LEU A 156 4.65 4.67 -0.11
N TRP A 157 5.63 3.98 -0.70
CA TRP A 157 5.42 2.66 -1.31
C TRP A 157 5.80 1.56 -0.32
N CYS A 158 4.87 0.66 -0.01
CA CYS A 158 5.07 -0.42 0.96
C CYS A 158 5.48 0.08 2.37
N ASP A 159 4.91 1.20 2.80
CA ASP A 159 5.13 1.78 4.13
C ASP A 159 4.11 1.29 5.18
N GLY A 160 3.14 0.47 4.74
CA GLY A 160 2.09 -0.11 5.55
C GLY A 160 0.81 0.73 5.60
N ARG A 161 0.70 1.80 4.81
CA ARG A 161 -0.50 2.63 4.66
C ARG A 161 -0.92 2.70 3.19
N LYS A 162 -2.22 2.60 2.94
CA LYS A 162 -2.78 2.68 1.58
C LYS A 162 -2.89 4.13 1.12
N HIS A 163 -2.01 4.53 0.22
CA HIS A 163 -2.00 5.85 -0.42
C HIS A 163 -2.79 5.85 -1.72
N CYS A 164 -2.66 4.81 -2.55
CA CYS A 164 -3.52 4.68 -3.72
C CYS A 164 -4.96 4.28 -3.29
N PRO A 165 -6.02 4.74 -3.98
CA PRO A 165 -7.41 4.38 -3.63
C PRO A 165 -7.67 2.87 -3.59
N SER A 166 -7.05 2.10 -4.47
CA SER A 166 -7.14 0.63 -4.49
C SER A 166 -6.24 -0.05 -3.46
N GLY A 167 -5.27 0.67 -2.88
CA GLY A 167 -4.15 0.11 -2.13
C GLY A 167 -3.12 -0.61 -3.00
N TYR A 168 -3.00 -0.25 -4.28
CA TYR A 168 -2.02 -0.82 -5.22
C TYR A 168 -0.57 -0.72 -4.72
N ASP A 169 -0.24 0.39 -4.07
CA ASP A 169 1.05 0.67 -3.43
C ASP A 169 1.42 -0.32 -2.32
N GLU A 170 0.43 -0.99 -1.72
CA GLU A 170 0.60 -1.94 -0.62
C GLU A 170 0.28 -3.38 -1.04
N ALA A 171 0.11 -3.64 -2.34
CA ALA A 171 -0.20 -4.99 -2.81
C ALA A 171 1.01 -5.93 -2.60
N PRO A 172 0.80 -7.16 -2.07
CA PRO A 172 1.90 -8.09 -1.80
C PRO A 172 2.78 -8.38 -3.02
N ALA A 173 2.18 -8.40 -4.21
CA ALA A 173 2.89 -8.59 -5.49
C ALA A 173 3.99 -7.54 -5.76
N HIS A 174 3.89 -6.36 -5.15
CA HIS A 174 4.84 -5.26 -5.30
C HIS A 174 5.73 -5.05 -4.07
N CYS A 175 5.24 -5.45 -2.89
CA CYS A 175 5.93 -5.26 -1.60
C CYS A 175 6.78 -6.44 -1.15
N ASP A 176 6.64 -7.62 -1.78
CA ASP A 176 7.43 -8.80 -1.45
C ASP A 176 8.90 -8.59 -1.84
N ARG A 177 9.68 -8.05 -0.89
CA ARG A 177 11.12 -7.80 -1.02
C ARG A 177 11.95 -9.08 -0.92
N PHE A 178 11.36 -10.17 -0.46
CA PHE A 178 12.00 -11.46 -0.37
C PHE A 178 11.53 -12.35 -1.51
N PRO A 179 12.45 -12.77 -2.40
CA PRO A 179 12.10 -13.73 -3.42
C PRO A 179 11.82 -15.07 -2.72
N THR A 180 10.54 -15.36 -2.50
CA THR A 180 10.01 -16.57 -1.86
C THR A 180 10.61 -17.85 -2.45
N SER A 181 11.02 -17.78 -3.72
CA SER A 181 11.80 -18.81 -4.41
C SER A 181 13.12 -19.17 -3.74
N TYR A 182 13.89 -18.21 -3.21
CA TYR A 182 15.16 -18.50 -2.54
C TYR A 182 14.97 -19.10 -1.15
N VAL A 183 13.92 -18.69 -0.44
CA VAL A 183 13.57 -19.30 0.85
C VAL A 183 13.09 -20.74 0.63
N ALA A 184 12.24 -20.98 -0.37
CA ALA A 184 11.79 -22.32 -0.74
C ALA A 184 12.94 -23.22 -1.24
N ALA A 185 13.86 -22.68 -2.05
CA ALA A 185 15.06 -23.39 -2.48
C ALA A 185 16.01 -23.69 -1.31
N GLY A 186 16.18 -22.75 -0.38
CA GLY A 186 17.02 -22.91 0.80
C GLY A 186 16.48 -23.97 1.77
N THR A 187 15.17 -23.96 2.04
CA THR A 187 14.53 -24.96 2.93
C THR A 187 14.54 -26.35 2.32
N SER A 188 14.27 -26.49 1.02
CA SER A 188 14.34 -27.79 0.33
C SER A 188 15.76 -28.36 0.31
N ALA A 189 16.76 -27.55 -0.04
CA ALA A 189 18.16 -27.98 0.00
C ALA A 189 18.61 -28.37 1.41
N GLY A 190 18.24 -27.58 2.42
CA GLY A 190 18.53 -27.88 3.83
C GLY A 190 17.89 -29.19 4.30
N ALA A 191 16.64 -29.45 3.94
CA ALA A 191 15.95 -30.69 4.27
C ALA A 191 16.60 -31.92 3.62
N ILE A 192 17.01 -31.82 2.35
CA ILE A 192 17.71 -32.90 1.63
C ILE A 192 19.05 -33.22 2.31
N ILE A 193 19.84 -32.20 2.65
CA ILE A 193 21.13 -32.37 3.33
C ILE A 193 20.95 -33.03 4.70
N LEU A 194 19.92 -32.61 5.46
CA LEU A 194 19.60 -33.21 6.76
C LEU A 194 19.23 -34.69 6.64
N LEU A 195 18.40 -35.04 5.65
CA LEU A 195 18.01 -36.43 5.40
C LEU A 195 19.21 -37.30 4.99
N LEU A 196 20.10 -36.78 4.15
CA LEU A 196 21.33 -37.47 3.76
C LEU A 196 22.28 -37.68 4.96
N ALA A 197 22.41 -36.68 5.82
CA ALA A 197 23.22 -36.80 7.04
C ALA A 197 22.65 -37.88 7.98
N LEU A 198 21.32 -37.89 8.20
CA LEU A 198 20.66 -38.91 9.01
C LEU A 198 20.81 -40.31 8.40
N ALA A 199 20.67 -40.44 7.07
CA ALA A 199 20.91 -41.70 6.37
C ALA A 199 22.36 -42.18 6.55
N LEU A 200 23.36 -41.30 6.42
CA LEU A 200 24.77 -41.65 6.63
C LEU A 200 25.06 -42.06 8.08
N ILE A 201 24.46 -41.38 9.06
CA ILE A 201 24.60 -41.71 10.48
C ILE A 201 23.99 -43.09 10.77
N THR A 202 22.78 -43.35 10.30
CA THR A 202 22.11 -44.65 10.50
C THR A 202 22.89 -45.80 9.85
N ILE A 203 23.40 -45.62 8.62
CA ILE A 203 24.26 -46.62 7.95
C ILE A 203 25.53 -46.89 8.77
N ARG A 204 26.22 -45.85 9.25
CA ARG A 204 27.43 -46.03 10.08
C ARG A 204 27.14 -46.70 11.42
N CYS A 205 26.01 -46.39 12.06
CA CYS A 205 25.58 -47.05 13.29
C CYS A 205 25.29 -48.55 13.05
N ARG A 206 24.61 -48.91 11.95
CA ARG A 206 24.37 -50.32 11.59
C ARG A 206 25.66 -51.08 11.31
N GLN A 207 26.59 -50.50 10.54
CA GLN A 207 27.89 -51.11 10.26
C GLN A 207 28.74 -51.33 11.54
N ARG A 208 28.67 -50.41 12.51
CA ARG A 208 29.34 -50.59 13.81
C ARG A 208 28.67 -51.64 14.72
N GLY A 209 27.36 -51.86 14.57
CA GLY A 209 26.63 -52.91 15.29
C GLY A 209 27.03 -54.31 14.82
N GLU A 210 27.04 -54.52 13.51
CA GLU A 210 27.48 -55.77 12.87
C GLU A 210 28.93 -56.16 13.24
N PHE A 211 29.83 -55.17 13.36
CA PHE A 211 31.22 -55.41 13.79
C PHE A 211 31.35 -55.74 15.28
N LYS A 212 30.37 -55.39 16.12
CA LYS A 212 30.37 -55.74 17.54
C LYS A 212 29.82 -57.14 17.83
N GLU A 213 28.93 -57.65 16.98
CA GLU A 213 28.31 -58.98 17.16
C GLU A 213 29.23 -60.15 16.76
N SER A 214 30.34 -59.86 16.07
CA SER A 214 31.26 -60.87 15.50
C SER A 214 32.46 -61.25 16.39
N ARG A 215 32.46 -60.96 17.70
CA ARG A 215 33.48 -61.52 18.63
C ARG A 215 33.03 -62.90 19.14
N PRO A 216 33.64 -64.02 18.73
CA PRO A 216 33.34 -65.33 19.29
C PRO A 216 33.85 -65.39 20.74
N VAL A 217 33.03 -65.96 21.63
CA VAL A 217 33.44 -66.28 23.00
C VAL A 217 34.51 -67.37 22.95
N PRO A 218 35.69 -67.20 23.56
CA PRO A 218 36.70 -68.25 23.64
C PRO A 218 36.17 -69.43 24.47
N THR A 219 35.99 -70.59 23.85
CA THR A 219 35.83 -71.87 24.55
C THR A 219 37.21 -72.37 24.96
N GLU A 220 37.53 -72.29 26.25
CA GLU A 220 38.65 -73.04 26.83
C GLU A 220 38.21 -74.48 27.05
N ASP A 221 38.68 -75.39 26.19
CA ASP A 221 38.59 -76.83 26.41
C ASP A 221 39.71 -77.24 27.37
N PHE A 222 39.34 -77.57 28.62
CA PHE A 222 40.26 -78.19 29.57
C PHE A 222 40.36 -79.71 29.30
N PRO A 223 41.55 -80.26 29.01
CA PRO A 223 41.72 -81.70 28.93
C PRO A 223 41.75 -82.30 30.34
N MET A 224 40.77 -83.15 30.68
CA MET A 224 40.87 -84.00 31.86
C MET A 224 41.70 -85.24 31.50
N ASP A 225 42.92 -85.29 32.04
CA ASP A 225 43.73 -86.51 32.08
C ASP A 225 43.04 -87.57 32.94
N SER A 226 42.88 -88.76 32.36
CA SER A 226 42.36 -89.95 33.05
C SER A 226 43.53 -90.73 33.67
N PRO A 227 43.56 -90.95 34.99
CA PRO A 227 44.60 -91.76 35.59
C PRO A 227 44.26 -93.25 35.50
N HIS A 228 45.04 -93.98 34.70
CA HIS A 228 45.24 -95.42 34.86
C HIS A 228 45.98 -95.69 36.18
N VAL A 229 45.41 -96.48 37.10
CA VAL A 229 46.18 -97.39 37.96
C VAL A 229 45.34 -98.59 38.43
N LYS A 230 45.82 -99.78 37.99
CA LYS A 230 45.73 -101.17 38.52
C LYS A 230 44.38 -101.85 38.75
#